data_AF-A0A929KYW3-F1
#
_entry.id   AF-A0A929KYW3-F1
#
_cell.length_a   1.000
_cell.length_b   1.000
_cell.length_c   1.000
_cell.angle_alpha   90.00
_cell.angle_beta   90.00
_cell.angle_gamma   90.00
#
_symmetry.space_group_name_H-M   'P 1'
#
loop_
_entity.id
_entity.type
_entity.pdbx_description
1 polymer ?
#
loop_
_entity_poly.entity_id
_entity_poly.type
_entity_poly.pdbx_seq_one_letter_code
_entity_poly.pdbx_strand_id
1 'polypeptide(L)'
;MDQLSKSLLTGFMGTNAMTVSSDLMSKILGENFREPAHLETLIKRLFPHWSGHAKRISAWGAHYAMGFIFAAIYVELWQTKKIEHSLKNGMLLGLVSGVLGYLIWKGTFKAHPLPPWINYSHYYLQRIPAHIVFAIVATLTYRLTELNNAPPCHTSDTVPDVISSK
;
A
#
# COMPACT_ATOMS: atom_id res chain seq x y z
N MET A 1 10.20 10.94 12.69
CA MET A 1 9.78 11.10 11.28
C MET A 1 8.48 11.88 11.25
N ASP A 2 8.36 12.86 10.37
CA ASP A 2 7.10 13.58 10.14
C ASP A 2 6.09 12.69 9.39
N GLN A 3 4.85 13.16 9.31
CA GLN A 3 3.73 12.43 8.70
C GLN A 3 3.93 12.12 7.22
N LEU A 4 4.50 13.04 6.44
CA LEU A 4 4.73 12.85 5.01
C LEU A 4 5.76 11.73 4.81
N SER A 5 6.87 11.78 5.54
CA SER A 5 7.91 10.75 5.50
C SER A 5 7.36 9.37 5.87
N LYS A 6 6.51 9.28 6.90
CA LYS A 6 5.83 8.02 7.28
C LYS A 6 4.92 7.51 6.16
N SER A 7 4.15 8.40 5.54
CA SER A 7 3.21 8.06 4.46
C SER A 7 3.92 7.57 3.21
N LEU A 8 5.01 8.24 2.82
CA LEU A 8 5.84 7.85 1.67
C LEU A 8 6.48 6.48 1.88
N LEU A 9 7.11 6.25 3.04
CA LEU A 9 7.75 4.96 3.34
C LEU A 9 6.71 3.83 3.41
N THR A 10 5.60 4.07 4.12
CA THR A 10 4.50 3.11 4.27
C THR A 10 3.88 2.76 2.93
N GLY A 11 3.58 3.76 2.10
CA GLY A 11 3.00 3.55 0.78
C GLY A 11 3.98 2.88 -0.18
N PHE A 12 5.27 3.20 -0.12
CA PHE A 12 6.28 2.52 -0.94
C PHE A 12 6.37 1.03 -0.59
N MET A 13 6.50 0.70 0.70
CA MET A 13 6.60 -0.69 1.16
C MET A 13 5.33 -1.48 0.87
N GLY A 14 4.16 -0.91 1.19
CA GLY A 14 2.86 -1.54 0.91
C GLY A 14 2.64 -1.78 -0.58
N THR A 15 2.91 -0.79 -1.43
CA THR A 15 2.70 -0.89 -2.89
C THR A 15 3.60 -1.96 -3.51
N ASN A 16 4.87 -2.05 -3.09
CA ASN A 16 5.77 -3.10 -3.55
C ASN A 16 5.28 -4.49 -3.15
N ALA A 17 4.92 -4.68 -1.87
CA ALA A 17 4.43 -5.97 -1.38
C ALA A 17 3.16 -6.42 -2.11
N MET A 18 2.21 -5.50 -2.30
CA MET A 18 1.00 -5.75 -3.08
C MET A 18 1.33 -6.12 -4.52
N THR A 19 2.22 -5.39 -5.17
CA THR A 19 2.60 -5.64 -6.57
C THR A 19 3.27 -7.00 -6.74
N VAL A 20 4.17 -7.37 -5.84
CA VAL A 20 4.80 -8.70 -5.82
C VAL A 20 3.75 -9.79 -5.59
N SER A 21 2.80 -9.58 -4.66
CA SER A 21 1.73 -10.54 -4.39
C SER A 21 0.83 -10.76 -5.61
N SER A 22 0.49 -9.69 -6.34
CA SER A 22 -0.28 -9.76 -7.58
C SER A 22 0.51 -10.42 -8.71
N ASP A 23 1.82 -10.18 -8.82
CA ASP A 23 2.68 -10.89 -9.79
C ASP A 23 2.76 -12.39 -9.51
N LEU A 24 2.89 -12.76 -8.22
CA LEU A 24 2.87 -14.16 -7.80
C LEU A 24 1.52 -14.82 -8.14
N MET A 25 0.40 -14.16 -7.79
CA MET A 25 -0.92 -14.68 -8.11
C MET A 25 -1.14 -14.81 -9.62
N SER A 26 -0.56 -13.89 -10.39
CA SER A 26 -0.64 -13.93 -11.86
C SER A 26 0.00 -15.20 -12.42
N LYS A 27 1.12 -15.63 -11.83
CA LYS A 27 1.81 -16.88 -12.21
C LYS A 27 1.05 -18.12 -11.78
N ILE A 28 0.43 -18.08 -10.59
CA ILE A 28 -0.32 -19.22 -10.04
C ILE A 28 -1.59 -19.49 -10.84
N LEU A 29 -2.34 -18.45 -11.19
CA LEU A 29 -3.64 -18.57 -11.87
C LEU A 29 -3.55 -18.45 -13.40
N GLY A 30 -2.37 -18.15 -13.95
CA GLY A 30 -2.19 -17.99 -15.40
C GLY A 30 -2.88 -16.74 -15.98
N GLU A 31 -3.23 -15.77 -15.15
CA GLU A 31 -3.93 -14.54 -15.54
C GLU A 31 -3.10 -13.31 -15.16
N ASN A 32 -3.11 -12.25 -15.97
CA ASN A 32 -2.37 -11.04 -15.63
C ASN A 32 -3.14 -10.18 -14.63
N PHE A 33 -2.74 -10.17 -13.35
CA PHE A 33 -3.28 -9.27 -12.32
C PHE A 33 -2.43 -8.03 -12.07
N ARG A 34 -1.35 -7.83 -12.83
CA ARG A 34 -0.42 -6.72 -12.61
C ARG A 34 -1.08 -5.39 -12.98
N GLU A 35 -1.40 -4.59 -11.96
CA GLU A 35 -2.10 -3.31 -12.10
C GLU A 35 -1.35 -2.31 -13.01
N PRO A 36 -0.01 -2.13 -12.91
CA PRO A 36 0.71 -1.26 -13.83
C PRO A 36 0.59 -1.65 -15.30
N ALA A 37 0.47 -2.95 -15.62
CA ALA A 37 0.35 -3.40 -17.01
C ALA A 37 -1.03 -3.05 -17.60
N HIS A 38 -2.09 -3.16 -16.79
CA HIS A 38 -3.43 -2.73 -17.21
C HIS A 38 -3.53 -1.22 -17.33
N LEU A 39 -2.94 -0.47 -16.39
CA LEU A 39 -2.84 0.99 -16.49
C LEU A 39 -2.09 1.41 -17.76
N GLU A 40 -0.97 0.76 -18.07
CA GLU A 40 -0.22 1.02 -19.30
C GLU A 40 -1.08 0.76 -20.53
N THR A 41 -1.90 -0.30 -20.52
CA THR A 41 -2.81 -0.61 -21.64
C THR A 41 -3.90 0.45 -21.80
N LEU A 42 -4.49 0.92 -20.70
CA LEU A 42 -5.45 2.02 -20.71
C LEU A 42 -4.81 3.30 -21.29
N ILE A 43 -3.66 3.71 -20.75
CA ILE A 43 -2.93 4.90 -21.20
C ILE A 43 -2.53 4.77 -22.67
N LYS A 44 -2.08 3.59 -23.10
CA LYS A 44 -1.73 3.32 -24.51
C LYS A 44 -2.92 3.56 -25.44
N ARG A 45 -4.13 3.23 -25.01
CA ARG A 45 -5.36 3.38 -25.82
C ARG A 45 -5.91 4.80 -25.80
N LEU A 46 -5.70 5.57 -24.72
CA LEU A 46 -6.04 7.00 -24.67
C LEU A 46 -5.03 7.88 -25.42
N PHE A 47 -3.74 7.58 -25.28
CA PHE A 47 -2.64 8.38 -25.80
C PHE A 47 -1.73 7.52 -26.70
N PRO A 48 -2.21 7.07 -27.87
CA PRO A 48 -1.47 6.16 -28.74
C PRO A 48 -0.14 6.76 -29.22
N HIS A 49 -0.08 8.08 -29.40
CA HIS A 49 1.09 8.82 -29.87
C HIS A 49 2.22 8.95 -28.84
N TRP A 50 1.97 8.66 -27.56
CA TRP A 50 3.02 8.72 -26.54
C TRP A 50 4.05 7.61 -26.74
N SER A 51 5.30 7.87 -26.37
CA SER A 51 6.35 6.85 -26.39
C SER A 51 6.02 5.71 -25.41
N GLY A 52 6.54 4.51 -25.68
CA GLY A 52 6.36 3.36 -24.78
C GLY A 52 6.85 3.64 -23.36
N HIS A 53 7.99 4.34 -23.23
CA HIS A 53 8.55 4.76 -21.95
C HIS A 53 7.60 5.70 -21.19
N ALA A 54 7.04 6.71 -21.85
CA ALA A 54 6.10 7.64 -21.23
C ALA A 54 4.84 6.92 -20.71
N LYS A 55 4.29 5.98 -21.49
CA LYS A 55 3.13 5.16 -21.09
C LYS A 55 3.43 4.33 -19.85
N ARG A 56 4.57 3.63 -19.84
CA ARG A 56 5.00 2.79 -18.72
C ARG A 56 5.29 3.61 -17.47
N ILE A 57 6.03 4.72 -17.58
CA ILE A 57 6.31 5.62 -16.44
C ILE A 57 5.01 6.17 -15.87
N SER A 58 4.07 6.59 -16.72
CA SER A 58 2.77 7.11 -16.28
C SER A 58 1.94 6.04 -15.56
N ALA A 59 1.96 4.80 -16.05
CA ALA A 59 1.26 3.68 -15.42
C ALA A 59 1.81 3.37 -14.02
N TRP A 60 3.14 3.29 -13.88
CA TRP A 60 3.79 3.09 -12.58
C TRP A 60 3.61 4.29 -11.65
N GLY A 61 3.69 5.50 -12.19
CA GLY A 61 3.45 6.73 -11.44
C GLY A 61 2.04 6.77 -10.85
N ALA A 62 1.02 6.47 -11.65
CA ALA A 62 -0.36 6.39 -11.18
C ALA A 62 -0.55 5.29 -10.11
N HIS A 63 0.11 4.15 -10.27
CA HIS A 63 0.07 3.04 -9.31
C HIS A 63 0.65 3.44 -7.95
N TYR A 64 1.85 4.00 -7.93
CA TYR A 64 2.48 4.48 -6.69
C TYR A 64 1.74 5.67 -6.09
N ALA A 65 1.22 6.59 -6.91
CA ALA A 65 0.42 7.71 -6.42
C ALA A 65 -0.82 7.21 -5.66
N MET A 66 -1.54 6.21 -6.19
CA MET A 66 -2.68 5.64 -5.49
C MET A 66 -2.27 4.91 -4.21
N GLY A 67 -1.15 4.17 -4.25
CA GLY A 67 -0.57 3.54 -3.06
C GLY A 67 -0.22 4.55 -1.96
N PHE A 68 0.35 5.70 -2.32
CA PHE A 68 0.63 6.79 -1.38
C PHE A 68 -0.65 7.42 -0.82
N ILE A 69 -1.69 7.60 -1.63
CA ILE A 69 -2.99 8.11 -1.15
C ILE A 69 -3.58 7.16 -0.09
N PHE A 70 -3.62 5.86 -0.35
CA PHE A 70 -4.09 4.89 0.65
C PHE A 70 -3.25 4.90 1.92
N ALA A 71 -1.92 4.92 1.79
CA ALA A 71 -1.03 4.97 2.94
C ALA A 71 -1.17 6.26 3.75
N ALA A 72 -1.32 7.41 3.11
CA ALA A 72 -1.54 8.69 3.79
C ALA A 72 -2.82 8.68 4.61
N ILE A 73 -3.91 8.11 4.07
CA ILE A 73 -5.17 7.92 4.81
C ILE A 73 -4.95 7.02 6.03
N TYR A 74 -4.23 5.91 5.89
CA TYR A 74 -3.96 5.00 7.02
C TYR A 74 -3.13 5.69 8.11
N VAL A 75 -2.05 6.35 7.71
CA VAL A 75 -1.18 7.11 8.62
C VAL A 75 -1.95 8.19 9.35
N GLU A 76 -2.79 8.96 8.66
CA GLU A 76 -3.67 9.96 9.26
C GLU A 76 -4.61 9.33 10.31
N LEU A 77 -5.27 8.22 9.97
CA LEU A 77 -6.17 7.51 10.89
C LEU A 77 -5.45 7.00 12.14
N TRP A 78 -4.20 6.54 12.00
CA TRP A 78 -3.39 6.06 13.11
C TRP A 78 -2.83 7.22 13.96
N GLN A 79 -2.34 8.29 13.35
CA GLN A 79 -1.78 9.44 14.07
C GLN A 79 -2.85 10.22 14.83
N THR A 80 -4.05 10.36 14.25
CA THR A 80 -5.19 10.98 14.93
C THR A 80 -5.90 10.04 15.91
N LYS A 81 -5.37 8.81 16.10
CA LYS A 81 -5.92 7.77 16.99
C LYS A 81 -7.38 7.42 16.72
N LYS A 82 -7.88 7.69 15.51
CA LYS A 82 -9.23 7.29 15.07
C LYS A 82 -9.34 5.77 14.95
N ILE A 83 -8.23 5.12 14.59
CA ILE A 83 -8.11 3.66 14.49
C ILE A 83 -6.77 3.26 15.09
N GLU A 84 -6.73 2.18 15.87
CA GLU A 84 -5.46 1.63 16.35
C GLU A 84 -4.70 0.95 15.22
N HIS A 85 -3.37 1.12 15.16
CA HIS A 85 -2.48 0.47 14.19
C HIS A 85 -2.19 -1.01 14.54
N SER A 86 -3.23 -1.78 14.86
CA SER A 86 -3.17 -3.23 15.09
C SER A 86 -3.28 -4.00 13.77
N LEU A 87 -2.75 -5.23 13.70
CA LEU A 87 -2.86 -6.05 12.49
C LEU A 87 -4.32 -6.36 12.13
N LYS A 88 -5.20 -6.52 13.12
CA LYS A 88 -6.64 -6.74 12.91
C LYS A 88 -7.27 -5.54 12.19
N ASN A 89 -7.00 -4.34 12.67
CA ASN A 89 -7.50 -3.12 12.03
C ASN A 89 -6.84 -2.88 10.67
N GLY A 90 -5.55 -3.22 10.52
CA GLY A 90 -4.86 -3.21 9.23
C GLY A 90 -5.53 -4.12 8.20
N MET A 91 -5.88 -5.36 8.58
CA MET A 91 -6.62 -6.28 7.72
C MET A 91 -8.01 -5.73 7.35
N LEU A 92 -8.74 -5.13 8.29
CA LEU A 92 -10.03 -4.50 8.02
C LEU A 92 -9.91 -3.33 7.05
N LEU A 93 -8.91 -2.46 7.25
CA LEU A 93 -8.57 -1.38 6.31
C LEU A 93 -8.21 -1.94 4.93
N GLY A 94 -7.45 -3.03 4.88
CA GLY A 94 -7.15 -3.77 3.64
C GLY A 94 -8.38 -4.30 2.92
N LEU A 95 -9.35 -4.83 3.66
CA LEU A 95 -10.63 -5.27 3.09
C LEU A 95 -11.42 -4.08 2.52
N VAL A 96 -11.56 -3.00 3.28
CA VAL A 96 -12.29 -1.79 2.87
C VAL A 96 -11.63 -1.16 1.64
N SER A 97 -10.32 -0.94 1.68
CA SER A 97 -9.55 -0.39 0.55
C SER A 97 -9.55 -1.33 -0.65
N GLY A 98 -9.56 -2.65 -0.45
CA GLY A 98 -9.70 -3.63 -1.53
C GLY A 98 -11.05 -3.53 -2.25
N VAL A 99 -12.14 -3.34 -1.49
CA VAL A 99 -13.48 -3.07 -2.06
C VAL A 99 -13.50 -1.71 -2.77
N LEU A 100 -12.89 -0.67 -2.20
CA LEU A 100 -12.75 0.62 -2.88
C LEU A 100 -11.95 0.48 -4.19
N GLY A 101 -10.84 -0.27 -4.17
CA GLY A 101 -10.03 -0.57 -5.35
C GLY A 101 -10.82 -1.33 -6.41
N TYR A 102 -11.65 -2.29 -6.02
CA TYR A 102 -12.63 -2.96 -6.90
C TYR A 102 -13.53 -1.92 -7.58
N LEU A 103 -14.12 -1.00 -6.81
CA LEU A 103 -15.07 -0.02 -7.33
C LEU A 103 -14.38 1.01 -8.24
N ILE A 104 -13.20 1.49 -7.86
CA ILE A 104 -12.39 2.41 -8.66
C ILE A 104 -12.12 1.79 -10.02
N TRP A 105 -11.64 0.56 -10.08
CA TRP A 105 -11.31 -0.08 -11.35
C TRP A 105 -12.52 -0.44 -12.19
N LYS A 106 -13.63 -0.85 -11.56
CA LYS A 106 -14.91 -1.01 -12.25
C LYS A 106 -15.36 0.31 -12.89
N GLY A 107 -15.21 1.43 -12.18
CA GLY A 107 -15.46 2.77 -12.69
C GLY A 107 -14.52 3.13 -13.84
N THR A 108 -13.21 2.94 -13.67
CA THR A 108 -12.18 3.23 -14.68
C THR A 108 -12.46 2.47 -15.98
N PHE A 109 -12.71 1.16 -15.92
CA PHE A 109 -13.00 0.38 -17.12
C PHE A 109 -14.32 0.76 -17.77
N LYS A 110 -15.34 1.12 -16.99
CA LYS A 110 -16.63 1.59 -17.52
C LYS A 110 -16.52 2.96 -18.21
N ALA A 111 -15.69 3.86 -17.66
CA ALA A 111 -15.52 5.22 -18.19
C ALA A 111 -14.55 5.29 -19.37
N HIS A 112 -13.64 4.32 -19.50
CA HIS A 112 -12.63 4.32 -20.54
C HIS A 112 -13.26 3.95 -21.91
N PRO A 113 -12.98 4.69 -23.00
CA PRO A 113 -13.63 4.47 -24.30
C PRO A 113 -13.27 3.12 -24.95
N LEU A 114 -12.10 2.57 -24.62
CA LEU A 114 -11.62 1.29 -25.14
C LEU A 114 -10.96 0.44 -24.04
N PRO A 115 -11.70 -0.13 -23.08
CA PRO A 115 -11.12 -0.85 -21.94
C PRO A 115 -10.48 -2.18 -22.38
N PRO A 116 -9.40 -2.64 -21.71
CA PRO A 116 -8.71 -3.88 -22.06
C PRO A 116 -9.62 -5.09 -21.93
N TRP A 117 -9.45 -6.07 -22.81
CA TRP A 117 -10.21 -7.32 -22.77
C TRP A 117 -9.54 -8.26 -21.79
N ILE A 118 -10.14 -8.39 -20.61
CA ILE A 118 -9.63 -9.20 -19.50
C ILE A 118 -10.77 -9.94 -18.83
N ASN A 119 -10.47 -10.96 -18.02
CA ASN A 119 -11.44 -11.53 -17.12
C ASN A 119 -11.69 -10.56 -15.94
N TYR A 120 -12.68 -9.68 -16.13
CA TYR A 120 -12.99 -8.63 -15.16
C TYR A 120 -13.33 -9.20 -13.78
N SER A 121 -14.08 -10.30 -13.70
CA SER A 121 -14.49 -10.89 -12.41
C SER A 121 -13.29 -11.33 -11.58
N HIS A 122 -12.37 -12.08 -12.18
CA HIS A 122 -11.15 -12.54 -11.51
C HIS A 122 -10.25 -11.35 -11.16
N TYR A 123 -10.07 -10.43 -12.12
CA TYR A 123 -9.27 -9.24 -11.93
C TYR A 123 -9.76 -8.38 -10.77
N TYR A 124 -11.06 -8.20 -10.66
CA TYR A 124 -11.66 -7.41 -9.60
C TYR A 124 -11.58 -8.10 -8.24
N LEU A 125 -11.84 -9.41 -8.17
CA LEU A 125 -11.80 -10.16 -6.92
C LEU A 125 -10.40 -10.23 -6.32
N GLN A 126 -9.36 -10.37 -7.15
CA GLN A 126 -7.97 -10.42 -6.68
C GLN A 126 -7.50 -9.12 -6.00
N ARG A 127 -8.17 -7.99 -6.22
CA ARG A 127 -7.82 -6.72 -5.59
C ARG A 127 -7.96 -6.74 -4.08
N ILE A 128 -8.93 -7.50 -3.59
CA ILE A 128 -9.22 -7.60 -2.16
C ILE A 128 -8.03 -8.23 -1.41
N PRO A 129 -7.58 -9.46 -1.72
CA PRO A 129 -6.41 -10.03 -1.05
C PRO A 129 -5.12 -9.23 -1.31
N ALA A 130 -4.95 -8.63 -2.49
CA ALA A 130 -3.81 -7.75 -2.75
C ALA A 130 -3.77 -6.53 -1.80
N HIS A 131 -4.93 -5.89 -1.56
CA HIS A 131 -5.03 -4.77 -0.62
C HIS A 131 -4.92 -5.19 0.85
N ILE A 132 -5.28 -6.43 1.19
CA ILE A 132 -4.98 -6.99 2.51
C ILE A 132 -3.45 -7.11 2.70
N VAL A 133 -2.72 -7.62 1.70
CA VAL A 133 -1.25 -7.66 1.74
C VAL A 133 -0.66 -6.25 1.86
N PHE A 134 -1.15 -5.31 1.05
CA PHE A 134 -0.77 -3.89 1.16
C PHE A 134 -0.92 -3.40 2.61
N ALA A 135 -2.10 -3.61 3.20
CA ALA A 135 -2.43 -3.06 4.50
C ALA A 135 -1.67 -3.70 5.66
N ILE A 136 -1.39 -5.01 5.58
CA ILE A 136 -0.53 -5.70 6.56
C ILE A 136 0.87 -5.10 6.53
N VAL A 137 1.49 -5.02 5.35
CA VAL A 137 2.85 -4.47 5.24
C VAL A 137 2.88 -3.00 5.62
N ALA A 138 1.90 -2.20 5.19
CA ALA A 138 1.77 -0.81 5.60
C ALA A 138 1.70 -0.66 7.14
N THR A 139 0.89 -1.50 7.80
CA THR A 139 0.76 -1.50 9.27
C THR A 139 2.09 -1.84 9.94
N LEU A 140 2.81 -2.85 9.44
CA LEU A 140 4.13 -3.22 9.96
C LEU A 140 5.15 -2.11 9.77
N THR A 141 5.22 -1.53 8.57
CA THR A 141 6.12 -0.41 8.25
C THR A 141 5.84 0.78 9.17
N TYR A 142 4.58 1.17 9.35
CA TYR A 142 4.22 2.25 10.26
C TYR A 142 4.68 1.97 11.70
N ARG A 143 4.41 0.76 12.23
CA ARG A 143 4.85 0.38 13.58
C ARG A 143 6.37 0.44 13.75
N LEU A 144 7.14 0.04 12.73
CA LEU A 144 8.59 0.18 12.73
C LEU A 144 9.02 1.66 12.80
N THR A 145 8.31 2.56 12.10
CA THR A 145 8.59 3.99 12.23
C THR A 145 8.29 4.53 13.62
N GLU A 146 7.26 4.04 14.31
CA GLU A 146 6.96 4.46 15.69
C GLU A 146 8.04 4.00 16.68
N LEU A 147 8.53 2.76 16.54
CA LEU A 147 9.61 2.23 17.39
C LEU A 147 10.89 3.07 17.29
N ASN A 148 11.27 3.49 16.08
CA ASN A 148 12.45 4.32 15.86
C ASN A 148 12.31 5.77 16.38
N ASN A 149 11.08 6.21 16.71
CA ASN A 149 10.83 7.53 17.28
C ASN A 149 10.55 7.47 18.80
N ALA A 150 10.53 6.28 19.41
CA ALA A 150 10.43 6.17 20.85
C ALA A 150 11.73 6.68 21.49
N PRO A 151 11.66 7.49 22.57
CA PRO A 151 12.86 7.86 23.31
C PRO A 151 13.57 6.58 23.78
N PRO A 152 14.92 6.54 23.76
CA PRO A 152 15.64 5.42 24.34
C PRO A 152 15.16 5.23 25.78
N CYS A 153 14.75 4.01 26.12
CA CYS A 153 14.40 3.66 27.48
C CYS A 153 15.64 3.93 28.33
N HIS A 154 15.61 4.98 29.15
CA HIS A 154 16.61 5.16 30.18
C HIS A 154 16.47 3.97 31.13
N THR A 155 17.36 2.99 31.01
CA THR A 155 17.63 2.07 32.10
C THR A 155 18.16 2.93 33.24
N SER A 156 17.28 3.25 34.19
CA SER A 156 17.71 3.79 35.48
C SER A 156 18.44 2.66 36.19
N ASP A 157 19.72 2.50 35.87
CA ASP A 157 20.66 1.74 36.67
C ASP A 157 20.94 2.57 37.93
N THR A 158 19.97 2.60 38.84
CA THR A 158 20.24 2.97 40.22
C THR A 158 21.01 1.81 40.83
N VAL A 159 22.35 1.85 40.70
CA VAL A 159 23.25 1.16 41.62
C VAL A 159 22.93 1.73 43.00
N PRO A 160 22.46 0.96 43.98
CA PRO A 160 22.37 1.47 45.33
C PRO A 160 23.79 1.71 45.83
N ASP A 161 24.10 2.97 46.13
CA ASP A 161 25.28 3.35 46.91
C ASP A 161 25.25 2.56 48.21
N VAL A 162 26.08 1.52 48.29
CA VAL A 162 26.36 0.83 49.54
C VAL A 162 27.20 1.80 50.38
N ILE A 163 26.48 2.49 51.25
CA ILE A 163 27.00 3.38 52.28
C ILE A 163 28.01 2.61 53.13
N SER A 164 29.21 3.18 53.19
CA SER A 164 30.20 2.96 54.24
C SER A 164 29.56 3.12 55.62
N SER A 165 29.54 2.06 56.43
CA SER A 165 29.66 2.20 57.87
C SER A 165 30.20 0.92 58.53
N LYS A 166 31.37 1.12 59.15
CA LYS A 166 32.08 0.35 60.20
C LYS A 166 33.31 -0.43 59.76
#